data_AF-A0A0Z8HLL0-F1
#
_entry.id   AF-A0A0Z8HLL0-F1
#
_cell.length_a   1.000
_cell.length_b   1.000
_cell.length_c   1.000
_cell.angle_alpha   90.00
_cell.angle_beta   90.00
_cell.angle_gamma   90.00
#
_symmetry.space_group_name_H-M   'P 1'
#
loop_
_entity.id
_entity.type
_entity.pdbx_description
1 polymer ?
#
loop_
_entity_poly.entity_id
_entity_poly.type
_entity_poly.pdbx_seq_one_letter_code
_entity_poly.pdbx_strand_id
1 'polypeptide(L)'
;MLKEQDTIDFDNPNNLLFVNPIYGVPSNKTVNTCLSELLHQLNITPKVLTATGIRHTYISILLAEGIDIWTLSKIVGHKDTKQIIETYSHLIKEKEEEETEKIRKIMSANT
;
A
#
# COMPACT_ATOMS: atom_id res chain seq x y z
N MET A 1 31.50 13.24 -8.36
CA MET A 1 31.42 13.58 -9.80
C MET A 1 30.15 12.95 -10.35
N LEU A 2 29.09 13.74 -10.51
CA LEU A 2 27.90 13.34 -11.26
C LEU A 2 28.31 13.38 -12.74
N LYS A 3 28.33 12.23 -13.42
CA LYS A 3 28.56 12.19 -14.86
C LYS A 3 27.34 12.83 -15.53
N GLU A 4 27.61 13.80 -16.40
CA GLU A 4 26.65 14.42 -17.30
C GLU A 4 25.79 13.32 -17.96
N GLN A 5 24.48 13.40 -17.78
CA GLN A 5 23.55 12.62 -18.58
C GLN A 5 23.41 13.35 -19.92
N ASP A 6 23.91 12.70 -20.98
CA ASP A 6 23.58 13.06 -22.35
C ASP A 6 22.06 13.26 -22.43
N THR A 7 21.63 14.47 -22.79
CA THR A 7 20.21 14.80 -22.93
C THR A 7 19.68 14.07 -24.15
N ILE A 8 19.16 12.86 -23.94
CA ILE A 8 18.42 12.11 -24.95
C ILE A 8 17.15 12.91 -25.24
N ASP A 9 17.00 13.40 -26.48
CA ASP A 9 15.75 13.95 -26.97
C ASP A 9 14.71 12.82 -27.00
N PHE A 10 13.82 12.84 -26.02
CA PHE A 10 12.88 11.75 -25.76
C PHE A 10 11.46 12.24 -25.96
N ASP A 11 10.82 11.73 -27.02
CA ASP A 11 9.41 12.00 -27.29
C ASP A 11 8.53 11.27 -26.25
N ASN A 12 7.89 12.06 -25.38
CA ASN A 12 6.93 11.60 -24.37
C ASN A 12 5.54 12.15 -24.70
N PRO A 13 4.89 11.69 -25.78
CA PRO A 13 3.66 12.29 -26.28
C PRO A 13 2.49 12.15 -25.29
N ASN A 14 2.56 11.15 -24.41
CA ASN A 14 1.54 10.89 -23.37
C ASN A 14 1.88 11.53 -22.02
N ASN A 15 2.95 12.31 -21.93
CA ASN A 15 3.43 12.96 -20.70
C ASN A 15 3.49 11.99 -19.49
N LEU A 16 4.03 10.79 -19.72
CA LEU A 16 4.13 9.75 -18.70
C LEU A 16 5.13 10.14 -17.62
N LEU A 17 4.76 9.94 -16.36
CA LEU A 17 5.64 10.21 -15.21
C LEU A 17 6.74 9.15 -15.02
N PHE A 18 6.44 7.89 -15.33
CA PHE A 18 7.36 6.77 -15.17
C PHE A 18 7.70 6.19 -16.55
N VAL A 19 8.77 6.69 -17.14
CA VAL A 19 9.26 6.22 -18.43
C VAL A 19 10.78 6.36 -18.47
N ASN A 20 11.44 5.35 -19.00
CA ASN A 20 12.86 5.39 -19.29
C ASN A 20 13.04 5.72 -20.78
N PRO A 21 13.87 6.71 -21.16
CA PRO A 21 14.07 7.07 -22.56
C PRO A 21 14.59 5.93 -23.45
N ILE A 22 15.30 4.96 -22.87
CA ILE A 22 15.94 3.85 -23.57
C ILE A 22 15.06 2.60 -23.51
N TYR A 23 14.49 2.29 -22.34
CA TYR A 23 13.77 1.03 -22.08
C TYR A 23 12.25 1.17 -22.10
N GLY A 24 11.72 2.39 -22.24
CA GLY A 24 10.29 2.68 -22.23
C GLY A 24 9.65 2.59 -20.84
N VAL A 25 8.35 2.27 -20.80
CA VAL A 25 7.58 2.19 -19.56
C VAL A 25 7.93 0.90 -18.81
N PRO A 26 8.28 0.96 -17.52
CA PRO A 26 8.58 -0.25 -16.76
C PRO A 26 7.36 -1.16 -16.66
N SER A 27 7.57 -2.46 -16.93
CA SER A 27 6.53 -3.47 -16.78
C SER A 27 6.30 -3.82 -15.30
N ASN A 28 5.11 -4.32 -14.95
CA ASN A 28 4.83 -4.83 -13.60
C ASN A 28 5.82 -5.91 -13.14
N LYS A 29 6.28 -6.75 -14.09
CA LYS A 29 7.31 -7.77 -13.81
C LYS A 29 8.62 -7.11 -13.40
N THR A 30 9.09 -6.14 -14.18
CA THR A 30 10.31 -5.39 -13.89
C THR A 30 10.26 -4.72 -12.52
N VAL A 31 9.13 -4.10 -12.17
CA VAL A 31 8.92 -3.48 -10.85
C VAL A 31 8.96 -4.51 -9.73
N ASN A 32 8.27 -5.64 -9.88
CA ASN A 32 8.25 -6.69 -8.86
C ASN A 32 9.62 -7.38 -8.69
N THR A 33 10.38 -7.55 -9.77
CA THR A 33 11.75 -8.08 -9.71
C THR A 33 12.67 -7.14 -8.93
N CYS A 34 12.68 -5.85 -9.29
CA CYS A 34 13.45 -4.83 -8.58
C CYS A 34 13.07 -4.77 -7.09
N LEU A 35 11.76 -4.81 -6.78
CA LEU A 35 11.28 -4.87 -5.40
C LEU A 35 11.82 -6.10 -4.65
N SER A 36 11.78 -7.27 -5.27
CA SER A 36 12.28 -8.51 -4.65
C SER A 36 13.77 -8.42 -4.36
N GLU A 37 14.57 -7.91 -5.30
CA GLU A 37 16.00 -7.67 -5.12
C GLU A 37 16.30 -6.75 -3.93
N LEU A 38 15.54 -5.65 -3.79
CA LEU A 38 15.66 -4.74 -2.65
C LEU A 38 15.33 -5.43 -1.32
N LEU A 39 14.27 -6.25 -1.27
CA LEU A 39 13.90 -7.02 -0.06
C LEU A 39 14.97 -8.05 0.32
N HIS A 40 15.64 -8.64 -0.67
CA HIS A 40 16.81 -9.50 -0.46
C HIS A 40 17.97 -8.71 0.15
N GLN A 41 18.33 -7.58 -0.45
CA GLN A 41 19.45 -6.73 0.01
C GLN A 41 19.23 -6.20 1.43
N LEU A 42 18.01 -5.78 1.76
CA LEU A 42 17.65 -5.22 3.07
C LEU A 42 17.32 -6.30 4.11
N ASN A 43 17.43 -7.57 3.75
CA ASN A 43 17.03 -8.71 4.56
C ASN A 43 15.58 -8.69 5.10
N ILE A 44 14.63 -8.11 4.36
CA ILE A 44 13.20 -8.04 4.74
C ILE A 44 12.48 -9.30 4.25
N THR A 45 11.52 -9.84 5.01
CA THR A 45 10.66 -10.96 4.61
C THR A 45 9.21 -10.49 4.43
N PRO A 46 8.45 -11.03 3.46
CA PRO A 46 8.83 -12.04 2.47
C PRO A 46 9.80 -11.49 1.41
N LYS A 47 10.61 -12.38 0.81
CA LYS A 47 11.60 -12.01 -0.22
C LYS A 47 11.00 -11.75 -1.59
N VAL A 48 9.78 -12.23 -1.81
CA VAL A 48 9.02 -12.02 -3.03
C VAL A 48 7.74 -11.30 -2.64
N LEU A 49 7.59 -10.08 -3.16
CA LEU A 49 6.41 -9.25 -2.94
C LEU A 49 5.98 -8.63 -4.26
N THR A 50 4.69 -8.34 -4.39
CA THR A 50 4.14 -7.63 -5.53
C THR A 50 3.71 -6.22 -5.12
N ALA A 51 3.57 -5.31 -6.08
CA ALA A 51 2.98 -4.00 -5.83
C ALA A 51 1.58 -4.09 -5.16
N THR A 52 0.80 -5.13 -5.48
CA THR A 52 -0.47 -5.42 -4.80
C THR A 52 -0.25 -5.83 -3.34
N GLY A 53 0.76 -6.67 -3.06
CA GLY A 53 1.15 -7.02 -1.69
C GLY A 53 1.53 -5.80 -0.85
N ILE A 54 2.31 -4.86 -1.41
CA ILE A 54 2.61 -3.59 -0.74
C ILE A 54 1.32 -2.80 -0.44
N ARG A 55 0.40 -2.72 -1.41
CA ARG A 55 -0.90 -2.07 -1.20
C ARG A 55 -1.65 -2.72 -0.03
N HIS A 56 -1.60 -4.05 0.09
CA HIS A 56 -2.21 -4.74 1.22
C HIS A 56 -1.54 -4.38 2.55
N THR A 57 -0.21 -4.40 2.62
CA THR A 57 0.53 -3.97 3.81
C THR A 57 0.19 -2.53 4.21
N TYR A 58 0.13 -1.62 3.25
CA TYR A 58 -0.24 -0.22 3.49
C TYR A 58 -1.64 -0.10 4.11
N ILE A 59 -2.64 -0.81 3.58
CA ILE A 59 -4.00 -0.78 4.12
C ILE A 59 -4.05 -1.40 5.52
N SER A 60 -3.38 -2.54 5.75
CA SER A 60 -3.32 -3.18 7.07
C SER A 60 -2.75 -2.25 8.12
N ILE A 61 -1.67 -1.52 7.81
CA ILE A 61 -1.07 -0.53 8.71
C ILE A 61 -2.08 0.57 9.05
N LEU A 62 -2.73 1.16 8.04
CA LEU A 62 -3.67 2.26 8.29
C LEU A 62 -4.92 1.81 9.08
N LEU A 63 -5.39 0.58 8.88
CA LEU A 63 -6.47 0.01 9.69
C LEU A 63 -6.05 -0.17 11.15
N ALA A 64 -4.84 -0.68 11.38
CA ALA A 64 -4.28 -0.85 12.72
C ALA A 64 -4.09 0.50 13.44
N GLU A 65 -3.75 1.57 12.73
CA GLU A 65 -3.69 2.94 13.25
C GLU A 65 -5.08 3.55 13.51
N GLY A 66 -6.15 2.80 13.28
CA GLY A 66 -7.51 3.22 13.60
C GLY A 66 -8.18 4.07 12.53
N ILE A 67 -7.64 4.14 11.30
CA ILE A 67 -8.32 4.83 10.20
C ILE A 67 -9.59 4.06 9.80
N ASP A 68 -10.67 4.80 9.60
CA ASP A 68 -11.96 4.25 9.20
C ASP A 68 -11.93 3.66 7.77
N ILE A 69 -12.68 2.56 7.58
CA ILE A 69 -12.70 1.80 6.33
C ILE A 69 -13.27 2.59 5.15
N TRP A 70 -14.21 3.50 5.39
CA TRP A 70 -14.75 4.37 4.34
C TRP A 70 -13.73 5.39 3.89
N THR A 71 -12.94 5.90 4.82
CA THR A 71 -11.82 6.79 4.53
C THR A 71 -10.76 6.06 3.71
N LEU A 72 -10.43 4.83 4.08
CA LEU A 72 -9.48 4.01 3.33
C LEU A 72 -9.98 3.72 1.93
N SER A 73 -11.24 3.31 1.77
CA SER A 73 -11.85 3.04 0.46
C SER A 73 -11.74 4.23 -0.50
N LYS A 74 -11.85 5.47 -0.01
CA LYS A 74 -11.63 6.68 -0.82
C LYS A 74 -10.17 6.83 -1.27
N ILE A 75 -9.20 6.49 -0.42
CA ILE A 75 -7.76 6.60 -0.71
C ILE A 75 -7.32 5.54 -1.72
N VAL A 76 -7.77 4.29 -1.56
CA VAL A 76 -7.40 3.20 -2.48
C VAL A 76 -8.15 3.26 -3.82
N GLY A 77 -9.19 4.11 -3.89
CA GLY A 77 -10.11 4.24 -5.01
C GLY A 77 -11.31 3.31 -4.87
N HIS A 78 -12.43 3.66 -5.54
CA HIS A 78 -13.77 3.06 -5.47
C HIS A 78 -13.89 1.56 -5.82
N LYS A 79 -12.80 0.78 -5.78
CA LYS A 79 -12.75 -0.53 -6.45
C LYS A 79 -13.61 -1.60 -5.80
N ASP A 80 -13.81 -1.58 -4.48
CA ASP A 80 -14.91 -2.26 -3.78
C ASP A 80 -14.68 -2.18 -2.26
N THR A 81 -15.44 -1.36 -1.52
CA THR A 81 -15.38 -1.38 -0.04
C THR A 81 -15.65 -2.79 0.48
N LYS A 82 -16.48 -3.57 -0.24
CA LYS A 82 -16.77 -4.97 0.07
C LYS A 82 -15.51 -5.86 0.04
N GLN A 83 -14.64 -5.68 -0.96
CA GLN A 83 -13.39 -6.43 -1.07
C GLN A 83 -12.42 -6.07 0.05
N ILE A 84 -12.38 -4.79 0.46
CA ILE A 84 -11.60 -4.35 1.62
C ILE A 84 -12.15 -5.01 2.90
N ILE A 85 -13.46 -4.95 3.14
CA ILE A 85 -14.10 -5.58 4.31
C ILE A 85 -13.77 -7.08 4.35
N GLU A 86 -13.90 -7.79 3.23
CA GLU A 86 -13.63 -9.23 3.17
C GLU A 86 -12.15 -9.53 3.48
N THR A 87 -11.23 -8.80 2.84
CA THR A 87 -9.78 -8.99 2.98
C THR A 87 -9.28 -8.67 4.40
N TYR A 88 -9.85 -7.65 5.05
CA TYR A 88 -9.38 -7.15 6.35
C TYR A 88 -10.38 -7.34 7.50
N SER A 89 -11.40 -8.18 7.30
CA SER A 89 -12.46 -8.49 8.27
C SER A 89 -11.93 -8.81 9.67
N HIS A 90 -10.81 -9.52 9.76
CA HIS A 90 -10.16 -9.85 11.03
C HIS A 90 -9.68 -8.61 11.80
N LEU A 91 -9.03 -7.65 11.13
CA LEU A 91 -8.58 -6.39 11.75
C LEU A 91 -9.76 -5.52 12.19
N ILE A 92 -10.83 -5.51 11.39
CA ILE A 92 -12.05 -4.77 11.71
C ILE A 92 -12.68 -5.34 12.98
N LYS A 93 -12.79 -6.67 13.07
CA LYS A 93 -13.36 -7.34 14.23
C LYS A 93 -12.55 -7.09 15.50
N GLU A 94 -11.23 -7.16 15.42
CA GLU A 94 -10.34 -6.83 16.54
C GLU A 94 -10.59 -5.40 17.05
N LYS A 95 -10.71 -4.44 16.13
CA LYS A 95 -11.01 -3.06 16.47
C LYS A 95 -12.42 -2.88 17.07
N GLU A 96 -13.43 -3.55 16.54
CA GLU A 96 -14.79 -3.53 17.11
C GLU A 96 -14.82 -4.07 18.54
N GLU A 97 -14.05 -5.12 18.82
CA GLU A 97 -13.90 -5.69 20.18
C GLU A 97 -13.23 -4.68 21.13
N GLU A 98 -12.15 -4.03 20.70
CA GLU A 98 -11.48 -2.99 21.48
C GLU A 98 -12.39 -1.78 21.78
N GLU A 99 -13.13 -1.31 20.78
CA GLU A 99 -14.07 -0.20 20.92
C GLU A 99 -15.23 -0.56 21.87
N THR A 100 -15.74 -1.79 21.76
CA THR A 100 -16.78 -2.31 22.66
C THR A 100 -16.29 -2.36 24.11
N GLU A 101 -15.07 -2.81 24.34
CA GLU A 101 -14.45 -2.81 25.68
C GLU A 101 -14.27 -1.39 26.24
N LYS A 102 -13.89 -0.42 25.40
CA LYS A 102 -13.83 0.99 25.81
C LYS A 102 -15.21 1.50 26.23
N ILE A 103 -16.27 1.18 25.49
CA ILE A 103 -17.64 1.53 25.83
C ILE A 103 -18.05 0.91 27.18
N ARG A 104 -17.77 -0.39 27.38
CA ARG A 104 -18.06 -1.08 28.65
C ARG A 104 -17.41 -0.41 29.84
N LYS A 105 -16.13 -0.03 29.73
CA LYS A 105 -15.39 0.68 30.78
C LYS A 105 -15.98 2.06 31.10
N ILE A 106 -16.40 2.81 30.08
CA ILE A 106 -17.04 4.12 30.28
C ILE A 106 -18.38 3.98 30.99
N MET A 107 -19.19 3.00 30.58
CA MET A 107 -20.50 2.74 31.19
C MET A 107 -20.39 2.21 32.61
N SER A 108 -19.40 1.36 32.91
CA SER A 108 -19.19 0.83 34.26
C SER A 108 -18.51 1.81 35.22
N ALA A 109 -17.74 2.79 34.73
CA ALA A 109 -17.11 3.80 35.56
C ALA A 109 -18.06 4.90 36.06
N ASN A 110 -19.26 5.00 35.46
CA ASN A 110 -20.29 5.99 35.79
C ASN A 110 -21.46 5.41 36.60
N THR A 111 -21.33 4.19 37.13
CA THR A 111 -22.29 3.55 38.06
C THR A 111 -21.57 3.25 39.37
#